data_AF-A0A5N6U2A9-F1
#
_entry.id   AF-A0A5N6U2A9-F1
#
_cell.length_a   1.000
_cell.length_b   1.000
_cell.length_c   1.000
_cell.angle_alpha   90.00
_cell.angle_beta   90.00
_cell.angle_gamma   90.00
#
_symmetry.space_group_name_H-M   'P 1'
#
loop_
_entity.id
_entity.type
_entity.pdbx_description
1 polymer ?
#
loop_
_entity_poly.entity_id
_entity_poly.type
_entity_poly.pdbx_seq_one_letter_code
_entity_poly.pdbx_strand_id
1 'polypeptide(L)'
;MEEQTRKMIMDQIHDTVRHFLSEAVSTPIRILGDTPTKIVESKDYLKSISVFVEKVQESVQECCPNAQTRFLAVNVYPERHSYFVLGLNNTHYDYETAHNDVTSIPVYVLRLSRRPRIFRFKDQDEKLAIRLAEMHNGHGKDPLPLLDDFTKTVQYHSPRRLLEALQSHAV
;
A
#
# COMPACT_ATOMS: atom_id res chain seq x y z
N MET A 1 8.78 -24.48 -4.95
CA MET A 1 9.83 -23.47 -4.63
C MET A 1 9.23 -22.14 -4.19
N GLU A 2 8.20 -21.64 -4.89
CA GLU A 2 7.50 -20.39 -4.54
C GLU A 2 6.77 -20.48 -3.21
N GLU A 3 6.06 -21.57 -2.94
CA GLU A 3 5.35 -21.78 -1.67
C GLU A 3 6.30 -21.81 -0.45
N GLN A 4 7.44 -22.49 -0.57
CA GLN A 4 8.46 -22.48 0.47
C GLN A 4 9.04 -21.08 0.70
N THR A 5 9.21 -20.29 -0.39
CA THR A 5 9.69 -18.91 -0.29
C THR A 5 8.63 -18.02 0.37
N ARG A 6 7.35 -18.19 0.01
CA ARG A 6 6.20 -17.51 0.62
C ARG A 6 6.15 -17.80 2.11
N LYS A 7 6.21 -19.07 2.51
CA LYS A 7 6.24 -19.47 3.92
C LYS A 7 7.40 -18.83 4.69
N MET A 8 8.63 -18.91 4.15
CA MET A 8 9.80 -18.29 4.78
C MET A 8 9.65 -16.78 4.96
N ILE A 9 9.05 -16.09 4.00
CA ILE A 9 8.75 -14.65 4.11
C ILE A 9 7.76 -14.41 5.23
N MET A 10 6.63 -15.12 5.22
CA MET A 10 5.56 -14.98 6.22
C MET A 10 6.06 -15.19 7.65
N ASP A 11 6.88 -16.21 7.86
CA ASP A 11 7.47 -16.54 9.17
C ASP A 11 8.38 -15.41 9.71
N GLN A 12 8.95 -14.58 8.83
CA GLN A 12 9.91 -13.51 9.19
C GLN A 12 9.30 -12.10 9.25
N ILE A 13 8.08 -11.89 8.74
CA ILE A 13 7.45 -10.55 8.70
C ILE A 13 7.36 -9.95 10.09
N HIS A 14 6.88 -10.73 11.05
CA HIS A 14 6.63 -10.26 12.40
C HIS A 14 7.91 -9.76 13.09
N ASP A 15 8.99 -10.53 13.05
CA ASP A 15 10.26 -10.11 13.66
C ASP A 15 10.86 -8.89 12.95
N THR A 16 10.67 -8.80 11.62
CA THR A 16 11.11 -7.65 10.83
C THR A 16 10.35 -6.37 11.22
N VAL A 17 9.03 -6.46 11.36
CA VAL A 17 8.16 -5.34 11.78
C VAL A 17 8.47 -4.94 13.22
N ARG A 18 8.61 -5.91 14.12
CA ARG A 18 8.96 -5.67 15.53
C ARG A 18 10.28 -4.92 15.66
N HIS A 19 11.32 -5.38 14.96
CA HIS A 19 12.63 -4.72 15.00
C HIS A 19 12.53 -3.27 14.51
N PHE A 20 11.81 -3.04 13.41
CA PHE A 20 11.58 -1.70 12.88
C PHE A 20 10.81 -0.79 13.84
N LEU A 21 9.73 -1.28 14.45
CA LEU A 21 8.87 -0.49 15.33
C LEU A 21 9.46 -0.27 16.74
N SER A 22 10.46 -1.06 17.13
CA SER A 22 11.16 -0.89 18.42
C SER A 22 11.83 0.48 18.55
N GLU A 23 12.03 1.19 17.43
CA GLU A 23 12.54 2.57 17.38
C GLU A 23 11.44 3.66 17.50
N ALA A 24 10.24 3.30 18.00
CA ALA A 24 9.09 4.16 18.30
C ALA A 24 8.62 5.07 17.14
N VAL A 25 7.66 4.59 16.35
CA VAL A 25 7.02 5.38 15.28
C VAL A 25 5.73 6.03 15.79
N SER A 26 5.84 7.20 16.42
CA SER A 26 4.67 8.02 16.80
C SER A 26 4.14 8.90 15.65
N THR A 27 4.85 8.93 14.52
CA THR A 27 4.52 9.78 13.37
C THR A 27 3.76 9.01 12.29
N PRO A 28 2.98 9.70 11.44
CA PRO A 28 2.41 9.08 10.25
C PRO A 28 3.52 8.56 9.34
N ILE A 29 3.41 7.30 8.91
CA ILE A 29 4.32 6.71 7.92
C ILE A 29 3.53 5.90 6.88
N ARG A 30 4.17 5.62 5.75
CA ARG A 30 3.68 4.65 4.75
C ARG A 30 4.67 3.51 4.64
N ILE A 31 4.17 2.27 4.77
CA ILE A 31 4.91 1.08 4.39
C ILE A 31 4.58 0.76 2.93
N LEU A 32 5.60 0.82 2.07
CA LEU A 32 5.54 0.32 0.70
C LEU A 32 6.05 -1.11 0.69
N GLY A 33 5.15 -2.08 0.59
CA GLY A 33 5.50 -3.48 0.41
C GLY A 33 6.06 -3.70 -0.99
N ASP A 34 7.26 -4.27 -1.07
CA ASP A 34 7.92 -4.72 -2.29
C ASP A 34 7.85 -6.25 -2.30
N THR A 35 6.86 -6.80 -3.01
CA THR A 35 6.48 -8.21 -3.01
C THR A 35 6.87 -8.87 -4.33
N PRO A 36 7.66 -9.96 -4.36
CA PRO A 36 7.96 -10.65 -5.59
C PRO A 36 6.67 -11.15 -6.27
N THR A 37 6.39 -10.75 -7.50
CA THR A 37 5.11 -11.09 -8.16
C THR A 37 4.90 -12.60 -8.24
N LYS A 38 5.98 -13.37 -8.41
CA LYS A 38 5.95 -14.85 -8.47
C LYS A 38 5.42 -15.56 -7.22
N ILE A 39 5.31 -14.88 -6.07
CA ILE A 39 4.72 -15.47 -4.85
C ILE A 39 3.28 -14.96 -4.60
N VAL A 40 2.75 -14.19 -5.54
CA VAL A 40 1.37 -13.69 -5.56
C VAL A 40 0.56 -14.53 -6.54
N GLU A 41 -0.62 -14.96 -6.12
CA GLU A 41 -1.50 -15.78 -6.95
C GLU A 41 -2.16 -14.93 -8.05
N SER A 42 -1.94 -15.30 -9.31
CA SER A 42 -2.46 -14.55 -10.46
C SER A 42 -3.97 -14.63 -10.67
N LYS A 43 -4.64 -15.58 -9.99
CA LYS A 43 -6.11 -15.71 -10.04
C LYS A 43 -6.81 -14.61 -9.24
N ASP A 44 -6.16 -14.12 -8.20
CA ASP A 44 -6.69 -13.10 -7.30
C ASP A 44 -5.52 -12.38 -6.60
N TYR A 45 -4.94 -11.42 -7.31
CA TYR A 45 -3.77 -10.68 -6.81
C TYR A 45 -4.07 -9.96 -5.51
N LEU A 46 -5.26 -9.35 -5.40
CA LEU A 46 -5.63 -8.59 -4.23
C LEU A 46 -5.71 -9.51 -3.01
N LYS A 47 -6.47 -10.61 -3.09
CA LYS A 47 -6.56 -11.58 -1.99
C LYS A 47 -5.19 -12.14 -1.61
N SER A 48 -4.35 -12.47 -2.60
CA SER A 48 -3.04 -13.04 -2.33
C SER A 48 -2.08 -12.04 -1.65
N ILE A 49 -2.16 -10.75 -1.99
CA ILE A 49 -1.42 -9.66 -1.35
C ILE A 49 -1.97 -9.35 0.04
N SER A 50 -3.30 -9.34 0.21
CA SER A 50 -3.96 -9.09 1.50
C SER A 50 -3.41 -9.97 2.61
N VAL A 51 -3.09 -11.23 2.35
CA VAL A 51 -2.48 -12.13 3.34
C VAL A 51 -1.16 -11.59 3.91
N PHE A 52 -0.32 -10.97 3.08
CA PHE A 52 0.91 -10.34 3.57
C PHE A 52 0.62 -9.07 4.36
N VAL A 53 -0.35 -8.27 3.89
CA VAL A 53 -0.74 -7.01 4.54
C VAL A 53 -1.36 -7.27 5.92
N GLU A 54 -2.27 -8.24 6.01
CA GLU A 54 -2.87 -8.71 7.27
C GLU A 54 -1.76 -9.12 8.25
N LYS A 55 -0.77 -9.89 7.79
CA LYS A 55 0.35 -10.28 8.64
C LYS A 55 1.17 -9.10 9.14
N VAL A 56 1.38 -8.09 8.30
CA VAL A 56 2.04 -6.84 8.71
C VAL A 56 1.18 -6.08 9.71
N GLN A 57 -0.14 -5.96 9.47
CA GLN A 57 -1.07 -5.28 10.38
C GLN A 57 -1.15 -5.95 11.75
N GLU A 58 -1.25 -7.29 11.80
CA GLU A 58 -1.16 -8.07 13.04
C GLU A 58 0.14 -7.76 13.79
N SER A 59 1.27 -7.80 13.08
CA SER A 59 2.58 -7.54 13.69
C SER A 59 2.70 -6.11 14.22
N VAL A 60 2.15 -5.12 13.51
CA VAL A 60 2.06 -3.74 13.96
C VAL A 60 1.20 -3.64 15.22
N GLN A 61 0.03 -4.28 15.22
CA GLN A 61 -0.91 -4.24 16.35
C GLN A 61 -0.34 -4.89 17.61
N GLU A 62 0.39 -5.99 17.47
CA GLU A 62 1.09 -6.66 18.58
C GLU A 62 2.20 -5.79 19.18
N CYS A 63 2.94 -5.05 18.34
CA CYS A 63 4.05 -4.20 18.77
C CYS A 63 3.58 -2.82 19.26
N CYS A 64 2.50 -2.30 18.69
CA CYS A 64 1.97 -0.97 18.93
C CYS A 64 0.44 -1.02 18.93
N PRO A 65 -0.22 -1.41 20.03
CA PRO A 65 -1.66 -1.67 20.07
C PRO A 65 -2.57 -0.46 19.74
N ASN A 66 -2.02 0.76 19.84
CA ASN A 66 -2.75 1.99 19.51
C ASN A 66 -2.47 2.47 18.08
N ALA A 67 -1.64 1.78 17.31
CA ALA A 67 -1.31 2.17 15.96
C ALA A 67 -2.51 1.96 15.04
N GLN A 68 -2.88 2.98 14.28
CA GLN A 68 -3.93 2.86 13.26
C GLN A 68 -3.29 2.42 11.95
N THR A 69 -3.83 1.37 11.33
CA THR A 69 -3.37 0.88 10.03
C THR A 69 -4.47 1.04 8.98
N ARG A 70 -4.09 1.35 7.73
CA ARG A 70 -5.03 1.45 6.60
C ARG A 70 -4.40 0.89 5.34
N PHE A 71 -4.99 -0.17 4.79
CA PHE A 71 -4.56 -0.75 3.51
C PHE A 71 -5.11 0.11 2.36
N LEU A 72 -4.21 0.82 1.67
CA LEU A 72 -4.58 1.87 0.72
C LEU A 72 -4.64 1.38 -0.73
N ALA A 73 -3.61 0.69 -1.19
CA ALA A 73 -3.48 0.40 -2.61
C ALA A 73 -2.60 -0.81 -2.89
N VAL A 74 -2.81 -1.39 -4.07
CA VAL A 74 -2.03 -2.47 -4.67
C VAL A 74 -1.74 -2.12 -6.12
N ASN A 75 -0.47 -2.23 -6.51
CA ASN A 75 -0.05 -2.18 -7.91
C ASN A 75 0.61 -3.50 -8.29
N VAL A 76 0.02 -4.21 -9.23
CA VAL A 76 0.53 -5.50 -9.73
C VAL A 76 1.26 -5.25 -11.04
N TYR A 77 2.51 -5.68 -11.15
CA TYR A 77 3.26 -5.63 -12.40
C TYR A 77 3.55 -7.04 -12.90
N PRO A 78 3.52 -7.27 -14.23
CA PRO A 78 3.70 -8.60 -14.81
C PRO A 78 5.10 -9.18 -14.57
N GLU A 79 6.06 -8.34 -14.18
CA GLU A 79 7.46 -8.71 -13.98
C GLU A 79 7.78 -9.07 -12.53
N ARG A 80 8.94 -8.63 -12.02
CA ARG A 80 9.54 -9.15 -10.78
C ARG A 80 8.78 -8.80 -9.50
N HIS A 81 8.16 -7.62 -9.41
CA HIS A 81 7.66 -7.08 -8.15
C HIS A 81 6.30 -6.41 -8.29
N SER A 82 5.39 -6.76 -7.38
CA SER A 82 4.12 -6.10 -7.10
C SER A 82 4.24 -5.35 -5.78
N TYR A 83 3.44 -4.30 -5.62
CA TYR A 83 3.55 -3.41 -4.49
C TYR A 83 2.22 -3.25 -3.77
N PHE A 84 2.29 -3.10 -2.45
CA PHE A 84 1.14 -2.68 -1.65
C PHE A 84 1.50 -1.46 -0.81
N VAL A 85 0.51 -0.67 -0.43
CA VAL A 85 0.67 0.50 0.42
C VAL A 85 -0.17 0.34 1.68
N LEU A 86 0.51 0.35 2.82
CA LEU A 86 -0.10 0.35 4.14
C LEU A 86 0.23 1.67 4.85
N GLY A 87 -0.78 2.48 5.13
CA GLY A 87 -0.64 3.69 5.95
C GLY A 87 -0.66 3.35 7.44
N LEU A 88 0.23 3.95 8.22
CA LEU A 88 0.28 3.84 9.68
C LEU A 88 0.15 5.23 10.29
N ASN A 89 -0.70 5.35 11.32
CA ASN A 89 -0.89 6.55 12.14
C ASN A 89 -1.24 7.83 11.36
N ASN A 90 -1.68 7.71 10.09
CA ASN A 90 -2.20 8.83 9.32
C ASN A 90 -3.67 9.07 9.68
N THR A 91 -3.88 9.67 10.86
CA THR A 91 -5.21 10.01 11.42
C THR A 91 -5.94 11.07 10.63
N HIS A 92 -5.23 11.89 9.85
CA HIS A 92 -5.79 12.94 9.01
C HIS A 92 -6.15 12.49 7.59
N TYR A 93 -5.97 11.20 7.28
CA TYR A 93 -6.38 10.67 5.99
C TYR A 93 -7.89 10.79 5.81
N ASP A 94 -8.30 11.47 4.75
CA ASP A 94 -9.68 11.62 4.33
C ASP A 94 -9.87 10.97 2.95
N TYR A 95 -10.66 9.89 2.90
CA TYR A 95 -10.93 9.18 1.65
C TYR A 95 -11.66 10.06 0.62
N GLU A 96 -12.52 10.98 1.06
CA GLU A 96 -13.35 11.79 0.16
C GLU A 96 -12.51 12.77 -0.64
N THR A 97 -11.45 13.30 -0.04
CA THR A 97 -10.54 14.29 -0.64
C THR A 97 -9.18 13.71 -1.07
N ALA A 98 -8.95 12.41 -0.87
CA ALA A 98 -7.67 11.73 -1.13
C ALA A 98 -7.12 11.89 -2.56
N HIS A 99 -7.98 12.16 -3.56
CA HIS A 99 -7.54 12.44 -4.94
C HIS A 99 -6.86 13.80 -5.13
N ASN A 100 -6.91 14.66 -4.13
CA ASN A 100 -6.23 15.95 -4.10
C ASN A 100 -5.11 15.99 -3.04
N ASP A 101 -4.99 14.96 -2.20
CA ASP A 101 -3.98 14.89 -1.15
C ASP A 101 -2.64 14.38 -1.68
N VAL A 102 -1.70 15.31 -1.89
CA VAL A 102 -0.30 15.03 -2.25
C VAL A 102 0.64 15.20 -1.05
N THR A 103 0.12 15.15 0.18
CA THR A 103 0.93 15.30 1.39
C THR A 103 2.00 14.22 1.45
N SER A 104 3.25 14.69 1.54
CA SER A 104 4.44 13.87 1.62
C SER A 104 4.56 13.26 3.03
N ILE A 105 4.32 11.95 3.13
CA ILE A 105 4.44 11.17 4.36
C ILE A 105 5.68 10.28 4.25
N PRO A 106 6.53 10.16 5.29
CA PRO A 106 7.70 9.29 5.27
C PRO A 106 7.40 7.87 4.80
N VAL A 107 8.06 7.44 3.71
CA VAL A 107 7.93 6.09 3.15
C VAL A 107 9.04 5.18 3.63
N TYR A 108 8.66 3.99 4.07
CA TYR A 108 9.56 2.88 4.40
C TYR A 108 9.23 1.70 3.49
N VAL A 109 10.23 1.13 2.84
CA VAL A 109 10.05 -0.04 1.99
C VAL A 109 10.18 -1.31 2.81
N LEU A 110 9.12 -2.11 2.86
CA LEU A 110 9.17 -3.49 3.33
C LEU A 110 9.49 -4.39 2.14
N ARG A 111 10.77 -4.74 1.97
CA ARG A 111 11.17 -5.67 0.92
C ARG A 111 10.91 -7.10 1.36
N LEU A 112 9.91 -7.75 0.78
CA LEU A 112 9.60 -9.15 1.01
C LEU A 112 10.54 -10.01 0.16
N SER A 113 11.55 -10.59 0.81
CA SER A 113 12.51 -11.47 0.17
C SER A 113 12.84 -12.62 1.10
N ARG A 114 13.77 -13.51 0.73
CA ARG A 114 14.22 -14.58 1.63
C ARG A 114 14.69 -14.08 3.01
N ARG A 115 15.12 -12.81 3.08
CA ARG A 115 15.40 -12.07 4.32
C ARG A 115 14.66 -10.73 4.25
N PRO A 116 13.43 -10.64 4.77
CA PRO A 116 12.68 -9.39 4.76
C PRO A 116 13.42 -8.27 5.49
N ARG A 117 13.22 -7.03 5.05
CA ARG A 117 13.82 -5.85 5.68
C ARG A 117 12.94 -4.63 5.46
N ILE A 118 12.96 -3.72 6.44
CA ILE A 118 12.33 -2.41 6.35
C ILE A 118 13.42 -1.35 6.35
N PHE A 119 13.35 -0.40 5.42
CA PHE A 119 14.30 0.71 5.36
C PHE A 119 13.62 1.97 4.83
N ARG A 120 14.10 3.13 5.30
CA ARG A 120 13.61 4.44 4.87
C ARG A 120 13.94 4.69 3.40
N PHE A 121 12.98 5.16 2.61
CA PHE A 121 13.22 5.56 1.22
C PHE A 121 12.62 6.93 0.88
N LYS A 122 13.42 7.99 1.11
CA LYS A 122 12.99 9.39 1.01
C LYS A 122 12.47 9.80 -0.36
N ASP A 123 13.08 9.28 -1.42
CA ASP A 123 12.69 9.59 -2.81
C ASP A 123 11.26 9.15 -3.16
N GLN A 124 10.64 8.31 -2.32
CA GLN A 124 9.27 7.84 -2.50
C GLN A 124 8.23 8.67 -1.74
N ASP A 125 8.60 9.58 -0.83
CA ASP A 125 7.61 10.27 0.00
C ASP A 125 6.60 11.06 -0.85
N GLU A 126 7.12 11.89 -1.75
CA GLU A 126 6.32 12.70 -2.67
C GLU A 126 5.77 11.85 -3.81
N LYS A 127 6.59 10.98 -4.42
CA LYS A 127 6.17 10.15 -5.56
C LYS A 127 5.00 9.24 -5.22
N LEU A 128 5.03 8.62 -4.04
CA LEU A 128 3.95 7.76 -3.59
C LEU A 128 2.70 8.55 -3.23
N ALA A 129 2.84 9.76 -2.66
CA ALA A 129 1.71 10.64 -2.39
C ALA A 129 0.98 11.02 -3.68
N ILE A 130 1.73 11.49 -4.69
CA ILE A 130 1.19 11.82 -6.01
C ILE A 130 0.51 10.59 -6.63
N ARG A 131 1.17 9.42 -6.59
CA ARG A 131 0.60 8.20 -7.16
C ARG A 131 -0.70 7.78 -6.49
N LEU A 132 -0.80 7.85 -5.16
CA LEU A 132 -2.04 7.53 -4.44
C LEU A 132 -3.16 8.51 -4.82
N ALA A 133 -2.86 9.81 -4.92
CA ALA A 133 -3.83 10.80 -5.35
C ALA A 133 -4.35 10.53 -6.78
N GLU A 134 -3.45 10.14 -7.70
CA GLU A 134 -3.83 9.71 -9.06
C GLU A 134 -4.73 8.47 -9.04
N MET A 135 -4.40 7.46 -8.23
CA MET A 135 -5.22 6.26 -8.08
C MET A 135 -6.61 6.61 -7.54
N HIS A 136 -6.70 7.42 -6.48
CA HIS A 136 -7.98 7.89 -5.93
C HIS A 136 -8.78 8.68 -6.96
N ASN A 137 -8.11 9.50 -7.77
CA ASN A 137 -8.78 10.20 -8.85
C ASN A 137 -9.34 9.19 -9.86
N GLY A 138 -8.54 8.27 -10.37
CA GLY A 138 -8.92 7.33 -11.44
C GLY A 138 -9.97 6.30 -11.05
N HIS A 139 -9.86 5.73 -9.85
CA HIS A 139 -10.77 4.72 -9.32
C HIS A 139 -12.11 5.29 -8.81
N GLY A 140 -12.31 6.61 -8.86
CA GLY A 140 -13.58 7.20 -8.45
C GLY A 140 -13.91 6.87 -6.99
N LYS A 141 -15.07 6.27 -6.74
CA LYS A 141 -15.56 5.91 -5.40
C LYS A 141 -15.36 4.44 -5.04
N ASP A 142 -14.48 3.73 -5.73
CA ASP A 142 -14.17 2.34 -5.42
C ASP A 142 -13.60 2.19 -4.00
N PRO A 143 -14.02 1.17 -3.24
CA PRO A 143 -13.58 0.99 -1.86
C PRO A 143 -12.08 0.69 -1.79
N LEU A 144 -11.46 1.03 -0.66
CA LEU A 144 -10.09 0.63 -0.36
C LEU A 144 -10.00 -0.90 -0.12
N PRO A 145 -8.85 -1.53 -0.43
CA PRO A 145 -7.70 -0.95 -1.15
C PRO A 145 -7.95 -0.83 -2.66
N LEU A 146 -7.38 0.21 -3.28
CA LEU A 146 -7.43 0.38 -4.73
C LEU A 146 -6.47 -0.59 -5.43
N LEU A 147 -6.84 -1.12 -6.60
CA LEU A 147 -6.01 -2.08 -7.33
C LEU A 147 -5.75 -1.60 -8.76
N ASP A 148 -4.48 -1.35 -9.09
CA ASP A 148 -4.03 -1.28 -10.48
C ASP A 148 -3.36 -2.61 -10.88
N ASP A 149 -3.96 -3.33 -11.82
CA ASP A 149 -3.39 -4.55 -12.42
C ASP A 149 -2.73 -4.24 -13.76
N PHE A 150 -1.42 -3.95 -13.74
CA PHE A 150 -0.61 -3.68 -14.93
C PHE A 150 -0.19 -4.95 -15.69
N THR A 151 -0.67 -6.14 -15.29
CA THR A 151 -0.60 -7.31 -16.19
C THR A 151 -1.54 -7.16 -17.39
N LYS A 152 -2.42 -6.15 -17.32
CA LYS A 152 -3.39 -5.74 -18.34
C LYS A 152 -3.32 -4.22 -18.50
N THR A 153 -4.02 -3.69 -19.50
CA THR A 153 -4.21 -2.24 -19.60
C THR A 153 -5.12 -1.76 -18.47
N VAL A 154 -4.60 -0.90 -17.59
CA VAL A 154 -5.39 -0.21 -16.56
C VAL A 154 -6.24 0.87 -17.24
N GLN A 155 -7.55 0.84 -16.99
CA GLN A 155 -8.50 1.83 -17.49
C GLN A 155 -9.32 2.38 -16.35
N TYR A 156 -9.40 3.71 -16.27
CA TYR A 156 -10.19 4.42 -15.28
C TYR A 156 -11.51 4.87 -15.91
N HIS A 157 -12.63 4.47 -15.31
CA HIS A 157 -13.95 4.71 -15.87
C HIS A 157 -14.69 5.91 -15.28
N SER A 158 -14.29 6.38 -14.09
CA SER A 158 -15.02 7.43 -13.38
C SER A 158 -14.08 8.34 -12.58
N PRO A 159 -13.28 9.19 -13.25
CA PRO A 159 -12.32 10.04 -12.54
C PRO A 159 -13.02 11.10 -11.69
N ARG A 160 -12.64 11.24 -10.42
CA ARG A 160 -13.29 12.19 -9.48
C ARG A 160 -13.24 13.64 -9.96
N ARG A 161 -12.06 14.11 -10.39
CA ARG A 161 -11.89 15.49 -10.86
C ARG A 161 -12.74 15.82 -12.08
N LEU A 162 -13.04 14.82 -12.92
CA LEU A 162 -13.93 15.02 -14.06
C LEU A 162 -15.38 15.22 -13.59
N LEU A 163 -15.84 14.42 -12.62
CA LEU A 163 -17.18 14.58 -12.03
C LEU A 163 -17.32 15.93 -11.31
N GLU A 164 -16.32 16.33 -10.53
CA GLU A 164 -16.29 17.63 -9.84
C GLU A 164 -16.33 18.80 -10.83
N ALA A 165 -15.56 18.72 -11.92
CA ALA A 165 -15.57 19.72 -12.98
C ALA A 165 -16.96 19.85 -13.63
N LEU A 166 -17.65 18.73 -13.92
CA LEU A 166 -19.00 18.76 -14.49
C LEU A 166 -20.04 19.36 -13.54
N GLN A 167 -19.90 19.13 -12.23
CA GLN A 167 -20.79 19.69 -11.22
C GLN A 167 -20.57 21.20 -11.02
N SER A 168 -19.32 21.67 -11.09
CA SER A 168 -18.99 23.09 -10.92
C SER A 168 -19.52 24.01 -12.04
N HIS A 169 -19.92 23.45 -13.19
CA HIS A 169 -20.50 24.20 -14.32
C HIS A 169 -22.03 24.12 -14.40
N ALA A 170 -22.67 23.40 -13.48
CA ALA A 170 -24.13 23.19 -13.44
C ALA A 170 -24.86 24.12 -12.44
N VAL A 171 -24.15 25.12 -11.89
CA VAL A 171 -24.63 26.14 -10.94
C VAL A 171 -24.46 27.52 -11.56
#